data_AF-A0A7S3XQA2-F1
#
_entry.id   AF-A0A7S3XQA2-F1
#
_cell.length_a   1.000
_cell.length_b   1.000
_cell.length_c   1.000
_cell.angle_alpha   90.00
_cell.angle_beta   90.00
_cell.angle_gamma   90.00
#
_symmetry.space_group_name_H-M   'P 1'
#
loop_
_entity.id
_entity.type
_entity.pdbx_description
1 polymer ?
#
loop_
_entity_poly.entity_id
_entity_poly.type
_entity_poly.pdbx_seq_one_letter_code
_entity_poly.pdbx_strand_id
1 'polypeptide(L)'
;ARAAAAAGGEGAVYALLPVLDALNHYSKFATDMGWDARGRLTVRTEQRYDKGDHVFISYGQRSNDELMQYYGFCEHENPTDEYVILNRQQSASLLALPAAAAAAPGWKEEEEE
;
A
#
# COMPACT_ATOMS: atom_id res chain seq x y z
N ALA A 1 1.79 -6.49 27.77
CA ALA A 1 2.57 -5.80 26.71
C ALA A 1 2.96 -6.86 25.69
N ARG A 2 2.35 -6.86 24.49
CA ARG A 2 2.65 -7.85 23.44
C ARG A 2 3.48 -7.14 22.37
N ALA A 3 4.63 -7.72 22.04
CA ALA A 3 5.55 -7.19 21.05
C ALA A 3 4.86 -7.13 19.68
N ALA A 4 4.88 -5.95 19.05
CA ALA A 4 4.60 -5.82 17.63
C ALA A 4 5.68 -6.63 16.88
N ALA A 5 5.26 -7.62 16.09
CA ALA A 5 6.18 -8.31 15.21
C ALA A 5 6.62 -7.30 14.15
N ALA A 6 7.87 -6.84 14.24
CA ALA A 6 8.48 -6.03 13.20
C ALA A 6 8.45 -6.82 11.89
N ALA A 7 7.89 -6.22 10.83
CA ALA A 7 8.00 -6.75 9.49
C ALA A 7 9.49 -6.72 9.07
N GLY A 8 10.05 -7.90 8.77
CA GLY A 8 11.37 -8.03 8.15
C GLY A 8 12.57 -8.11 9.12
N GLY A 9 12.71 -9.23 9.83
CA GLY A 9 14.01 -9.65 10.39
C GLY A 9 14.79 -10.51 9.39
N GLU A 10 16.11 -10.70 9.60
CA GLU A 10 16.91 -11.65 8.80
C GLU A 10 16.22 -13.03 8.78
N GLY A 11 15.88 -13.50 7.58
CA GLY A 11 15.14 -14.77 7.37
C GLY A 11 13.63 -14.64 7.20
N ALA A 12 13.07 -13.43 7.19
CA ALA A 12 11.65 -13.23 6.82
C ALA A 12 11.43 -13.56 5.32
N VAL A 13 10.38 -14.33 5.04
CA VAL A 13 9.98 -14.73 3.69
C VAL A 13 8.63 -14.09 3.37
N TYR A 14 8.49 -13.55 2.16
CA TYR A 14 7.21 -13.08 1.65
C TYR A 14 6.42 -14.25 1.04
N ALA A 15 5.13 -14.31 1.32
CA ALA A 15 4.23 -15.34 0.82
C ALA A 15 2.88 -14.72 0.44
N LEU A 16 2.22 -15.32 -0.54
CA LEU A 16 0.81 -15.05 -0.83
C LEU A 16 -0.05 -15.83 0.17
N LEU A 17 -1.09 -15.19 0.68
CA LEU A 17 -1.96 -15.72 1.71
C LEU A 17 -3.38 -15.84 1.14
N PRO A 18 -3.76 -17.05 0.65
CA PRO A 18 -5.09 -17.27 0.12
C PRO A 18 -6.17 -16.82 1.09
N VAL A 19 -7.26 -16.26 0.55
CA VAL A 19 -8.37 -15.63 1.31
C VAL A 19 -7.97 -14.29 1.95
N LEU A 20 -6.84 -14.20 2.63
CA LEU A 20 -6.43 -12.96 3.29
C LEU A 20 -6.13 -11.83 2.30
N ASP A 21 -5.45 -12.15 1.20
CA ASP A 21 -5.10 -11.18 0.15
C ASP A 21 -6.32 -10.63 -0.60
N ALA A 22 -7.52 -11.22 -0.40
CA ALA A 22 -8.77 -10.72 -0.97
C ALA A 22 -9.43 -9.64 -0.10
N LEU A 23 -8.95 -9.41 1.13
CA LEU A 23 -9.49 -8.39 2.02
C LEU A 23 -8.94 -7.01 1.65
N ASN A 24 -9.84 -6.05 1.47
CA ASN A 24 -9.48 -4.69 1.10
C ASN A 24 -8.94 -3.89 2.27
N HIS A 25 -8.19 -2.85 1.94
CA HIS A 25 -7.64 -1.90 2.90
C HIS A 25 -8.72 -0.94 3.42
N TYR A 26 -8.62 -0.58 4.70
CA TYR A 26 -9.17 0.68 5.21
C TYR A 26 -8.30 1.24 6.32
N SER A 27 -7.74 2.45 6.12
CA SER A 27 -6.80 3.06 7.06
C SER A 27 -7.40 3.39 8.43
N LYS A 28 -8.73 3.51 8.54
CA LYS A 28 -9.40 3.85 9.81
C LYS A 28 -9.56 2.64 10.74
N PHE A 29 -9.25 1.42 10.31
CA PHE A 29 -9.39 0.22 11.14
C PHE A 29 -8.04 -0.29 11.65
N ALA A 30 -7.97 -0.63 12.93
CA ALA A 30 -6.84 -1.38 13.47
C ALA A 30 -7.00 -2.87 13.12
N THR A 31 -5.92 -3.47 12.60
CA THR A 31 -5.83 -4.91 12.34
C THR A 31 -4.62 -5.48 13.05
N ASP A 32 -4.85 -6.53 13.85
CA ASP A 32 -3.81 -7.33 14.48
C ASP A 32 -3.65 -8.64 13.71
N MET A 33 -2.45 -8.91 13.23
CA MET A 33 -2.12 -10.12 12.49
C MET A 33 -0.94 -10.82 13.16
N GLY A 34 -1.10 -12.10 13.43
CA GLY A 34 -0.04 -12.87 14.06
C GLY A 34 -0.31 -14.36 14.12
N TRP A 35 0.73 -15.10 14.50
CA TRP A 35 0.67 -16.55 14.67
C TRP A 35 0.15 -16.91 16.06
N ASP A 36 -0.80 -17.83 16.12
CA ASP A 36 -1.24 -18.41 17.38
C ASP A 36 -0.29 -19.51 17.88
N ALA A 37 -0.51 -19.98 19.11
CA ALA A 37 0.29 -21.03 19.73
C ALA A 37 0.22 -22.39 19.01
N ARG A 38 -0.69 -22.55 18.05
CA ARG A 38 -0.86 -23.76 17.23
C ARG A 38 -0.25 -23.60 15.83
N GLY A 39 0.45 -22.50 15.57
CA GLY A 39 1.06 -22.23 14.27
C GLY A 39 0.06 -21.85 13.19
N ARG A 40 -1.11 -21.29 13.56
CA ARG A 40 -2.09 -20.77 12.60
C ARG A 40 -1.95 -19.26 12.50
N LEU A 41 -1.97 -18.72 11.28
CA LEU A 41 -2.07 -17.28 11.08
C LEU A 41 -3.48 -16.82 11.47
N THR A 42 -3.53 -15.82 12.33
CA THR A 42 -4.78 -15.23 12.82
C THR A 42 -4.79 -13.75 12.52
N VAL A 43 -5.95 -13.26 12.06
CA VAL A 43 -6.20 -11.85 11.79
C VAL A 43 -7.39 -11.44 12.64
N ARG A 44 -7.25 -10.31 13.33
CA ARG A 44 -8.25 -9.76 14.24
C ARG A 44 -8.46 -8.29 13.91
N THR A 45 -9.72 -7.89 13.81
CA THR A 45 -10.12 -6.50 13.63
C THR A 45 -10.88 -6.06 14.87
N GLU A 46 -10.75 -4.80 15.27
CA GLU A 46 -11.48 -4.25 16.42
C GLU A 46 -12.93 -3.86 16.09
N GLN A 47 -13.29 -3.89 14.81
CA GLN A 47 -14.60 -3.51 14.30
C GLN A 47 -15.64 -4.61 14.45
N ARG A 48 -16.89 -4.23 14.76
CA ARG A 48 -18.07 -5.11 14.66
C ARG A 48 -18.60 -5.09 13.23
N TYR A 49 -18.95 -6.26 12.73
CA TYR A 49 -19.55 -6.43 11.40
C TYR A 49 -20.93 -7.05 11.53
N ASP A 50 -21.90 -6.47 10.83
CA ASP A 50 -23.21 -7.05 10.61
C ASP A 50 -23.23 -7.90 9.34
N LYS A 51 -24.27 -8.72 9.19
CA LYS A 51 -24.41 -9.58 8.02
C LYS A 51 -24.56 -8.72 6.76
N GLY A 52 -23.63 -8.89 5.82
CA GLY A 52 -23.60 -8.15 4.56
C GLY A 52 -22.57 -7.02 4.53
N ASP A 53 -21.95 -6.72 5.67
CA ASP A 53 -20.86 -5.75 5.73
C ASP A 53 -19.61 -6.30 5.03
N HIS A 54 -18.88 -5.37 4.42
CA HIS A 54 -17.57 -5.66 3.88
C HIS A 54 -16.55 -5.70 5.02
N VAL A 55 -15.82 -6.80 5.11
CA VAL A 55 -14.71 -6.95 6.06
C VAL A 55 -13.46 -6.32 5.46
N PHE A 56 -12.93 -5.31 6.15
CA PHE A 56 -11.69 -4.63 5.78
C PHE A 56 -10.56 -4.98 6.74
N ILE A 57 -9.32 -4.85 6.25
CA ILE A 57 -8.11 -4.92 7.07
C ILE A 57 -7.27 -3.66 6.87
N SER A 58 -6.32 -3.41 7.77
CA SER A 58 -5.27 -2.41 7.54
C SER A 58 -4.01 -3.08 7.01
N TYR A 59 -3.48 -2.55 5.90
CA TYR A 59 -2.19 -2.96 5.32
C TYR A 59 -1.01 -2.32 6.09
N GLY A 60 -1.30 -1.56 7.15
CA GLY A 60 -0.35 -0.76 7.91
C GLY A 60 -0.65 0.73 7.79
N GLN A 61 0.20 1.54 8.44
CA GLN A 61 0.18 2.99 8.26
C GLN A 61 0.85 3.31 6.93
N ARG A 62 0.03 3.61 5.91
CA ARG A 62 0.49 3.88 4.54
C ARG A 62 -0.04 5.21 4.07
N SER A 63 0.79 5.98 3.38
CA SER A 63 0.36 7.23 2.72
C SER A 63 -0.37 6.93 1.42
N ASN A 64 -1.13 7.90 0.88
CA ASN A 64 -1.77 7.69 -0.41
C ASN A 64 -0.77 7.53 -1.56
N ASP A 65 0.43 8.12 -1.43
CA ASP A 65 1.52 7.92 -2.39
C ASP A 65 1.99 6.44 -2.40
N GLU A 66 2.18 5.84 -1.21
CA GLU A 66 2.52 4.41 -1.09
C GLU A 66 1.39 3.50 -1.56
N LEU A 67 0.13 3.80 -1.20
CA LEU A 67 -1.03 3.03 -1.62
C LEU A 67 -1.16 3.04 -3.15
N MET A 68 -0.97 4.20 -3.77
CA MET A 68 -1.02 4.31 -5.23
C MET A 68 0.13 3.54 -5.88
N GLN A 69 1.35 3.70 -5.38
CA GLN A 69 2.54 3.08 -5.97
C GLN A 69 2.53 1.55 -5.86
N TYR A 70 2.13 0.99 -4.72
CA TYR A 70 2.24 -0.44 -4.45
C TYR A 70 0.93 -1.22 -4.63
N TYR A 71 -0.22 -0.55 -4.51
CA TYR A 71 -1.54 -1.21 -4.53
C TYR A 71 -2.49 -0.66 -5.60
N GLY A 72 -2.15 0.46 -6.25
CA GLY A 72 -2.92 1.00 -7.38
C GLY A 72 -4.24 1.67 -7.00
N PHE A 73 -4.42 2.07 -5.74
CA PHE A 73 -5.57 2.85 -5.28
C PHE A 73 -5.15 3.93 -4.27
N CYS A 74 -6.04 4.87 -3.99
CA CYS A 74 -5.89 5.84 -2.90
C CYS A 74 -7.17 5.88 -2.06
N GLU A 75 -7.04 6.28 -0.80
CA GLU A 75 -8.18 6.43 0.11
C GLU A 75 -8.55 7.91 0.32
N HIS A 76 -9.85 8.17 0.39
CA HIS A 76 -10.35 9.47 0.79
C HIS A 76 -10.22 9.64 2.31
N GLU A 77 -9.69 10.79 2.75
CA GLU A 77 -9.44 11.08 4.18
C GLU A 77 -8.56 10.03 4.88
N ASN A 78 -7.49 9.59 4.20
CA ASN A 78 -6.54 8.68 4.81
C ASN A 78 -5.86 9.36 6.03
N PRO A 79 -6.05 8.86 7.27
CA PRO A 79 -5.47 9.47 8.47
C PRO A 79 -3.95 9.38 8.53
N THR A 80 -3.34 8.50 7.73
CA THR A 80 -1.88 8.33 7.64
C THR A 80 -1.32 8.93 6.35
N ASP A 81 -2.08 9.80 5.68
CA ASP A 81 -1.58 10.50 4.50
C ASP A 81 -0.47 11.48 4.87
N GLU A 82 0.56 11.53 4.03
CA GLU A 82 1.72 12.39 4.25
C GLU A 82 2.16 13.03 2.94
N TYR A 83 2.78 14.21 3.03
CA TYR A 83 3.28 14.93 1.87
C TYR A 83 4.77 15.19 2.02
N VAL A 84 5.54 14.78 1.02
CA VAL A 84 6.97 15.05 0.98
C VAL A 84 7.22 16.44 0.40
N ILE A 85 7.59 17.40 1.26
CA ILE A 85 8.02 18.73 0.82
C ILE A 85 9.54 18.72 0.59
N LEU A 86 9.93 18.83 -0.66
CA LEU A 86 11.34 18.90 -1.06
C LEU A 86 11.82 20.35 -1.08
N ASN A 87 13.03 20.59 -0.57
CA ASN A 87 13.70 21.87 -0.78
C ASN A 87 14.21 21.97 -2.24
N ARG A 88 14.59 23.18 -2.66
CA ARG A 88 15.04 23.45 -4.04
C ARG A 88 16.17 22.54 -4.52
N GLN A 89 17.09 22.18 -3.64
CA GLN A 89 18.22 21.32 -3.98
C GLN A 89 17.77 19.87 -4.16
N GLN A 90 16.88 19.38 -3.28
CA GLN A 90 16.30 18.04 -3.36
C GLN A 90 15.38 17.88 -4.58
N SER A 91 14.56 18.89 -4.89
CA SER A 91 13.66 18.87 -6.05
C SER A 91 14.43 18.84 -7.37
N ALA A 92 15.55 19.57 -7.46
CA ALA A 92 16.40 19.57 -8.65
C ALA A 92 17.02 18.19 -8.90
N SER A 93 17.44 17.49 -7.85
CA SER A 93 17.98 16.13 -7.96
C SER A 93 16.93 15.10 -8.37
N LEU A 94 15.69 15.22 -7.87
CA LEU A 94 14.60 14.28 -8.17
C LEU A 94 14.06 14.44 -9.60
N LEU A 95 13.96 15.68 -10.09
CA LEU A 95 13.45 16.03 -11.41
C LEU A 95 14.51 15.96 -12.51
N ALA A 96 15.78 15.69 -12.16
CA ALA A 96 16.85 15.49 -13.13
C ALA A 96 16.67 14.14 -13.87
N LEU A 97 15.61 14.05 -14.68
CA LEU A 97 15.48 13.05 -15.73
C LEU A 97 16.70 13.19 -16.65
N PRO A 98 17.39 12.09 -16.99
CA PRO A 98 18.32 12.14 -18.12
C PRO A 98 17.50 12.58 -19.34
N ALA A 99 18.02 13.56 -20.09
CA ALA A 99 17.36 14.18 -21.24
C ALA A 99 16.86 13.19 -22.33
N ALA A 100 17.21 11.90 -22.23
CA ALA A 100 16.85 10.84 -23.14
C ALA A 100 15.35 10.43 -23.11
N ALA A 101 14.61 10.65 -22.02
CA ALA A 101 13.21 10.24 -21.94
C ALA A 101 12.20 11.18 -22.64
N ALA A 102 12.63 12.38 -23.05
CA ALA A 102 11.78 13.36 -23.72
C ALA A 102 11.57 13.09 -25.22
N ALA A 103 12.26 12.09 -25.80
CA ALA A 103 12.06 11.67 -27.19
C ALA A 103 10.95 10.61 -27.25
N ALA A 104 9.69 11.02 -27.08
CA ALA A 104 8.57 10.16 -27.45
C ALA A 104 8.65 9.86 -28.97
N PRO A 105 8.52 8.60 -29.42
CA PRO A 105 8.37 8.31 -30.84
C PRO A 105 7.08 8.97 -31.34
N GLY A 106 7.18 9.78 -32.39
CA GLY A 106 6.05 10.51 -32.95
C GLY A 106 4.95 9.55 -33.39
N TRP A 107 3.82 9.57 -32.69
CA TRP A 107 2.59 8.92 -33.12
C TRP A 107 2.14 9.59 -34.41
N LYS A 108 2.14 8.85 -35.52
CA LYS A 108 1.49 9.29 -36.75
C LYS A 108 0.03 8.85 -36.66
N GLU A 109 -0.87 9.82 -36.69
CA GLU A 109 -2.29 9.54 -36.91
C GLU A 109 -2.42 8.95 -38.32
N GLU A 110 -2.81 7.68 -38.40
CA GLU A 110 -3.25 7.09 -39.67
C GLU A 110 -4.69 7.57 -39.89
N GLU A 111 -4.88 8.43 -40.89
CA GLU A 111 -6.19 8.78 -41.41
C GLU A 111 -6.77 7.53 -42.09
N GLU A 112 -7.84 6.97 -41.54
CA GLU A 112 -8.67 5.95 -42.21
C GLU A 112 -9.52 6.63 -43.31
N GLU A 113 -9.39 6.13 -44.54
CA GLU A 113 -10.26 6.41 -45.70
C GLU A 113 -11.49 5.49 -45.74
#